data_AF-S2L448-F1
#
_entry.id   AF-S2L448-F1
#
_cell.length_a   1.000
_cell.length_b   1.000
_cell.length_c   1.000
_cell.angle_alpha   90.00
_cell.angle_beta   90.00
_cell.angle_gamma   90.00
#
_symmetry.space_group_name_H-M   'P 1'
#
loop_
_entity.id
_entity.type
_entity.pdbx_description
1 polymer ?
#
loop_
_entity_poly.entity_id
_entity_poly.type
_entity_poly.pdbx_seq_one_letter_code
_entity_poly.pdbx_strand_id
1 'polypeptide(L)'
;MHALNINDAACTYLLKLPRPYQRDVALERCTSHLIEEHGYSQDKASLAAIQALAELETLNQPAFIDASATTAHVVIVRRPGMSALALSVADLLRLHAREKTLPAPNDSTQH
;
A
#
# COMPACT_ATOMS: atom_id res chain seq x y z
N MET A 1 24.56 -14.00 -9.81
CA MET A 1 23.43 -13.81 -8.87
C MET A 1 22.88 -12.42 -9.13
N HIS A 2 21.73 -12.29 -9.80
CA HIS A 2 21.08 -10.98 -9.97
C HIS A 2 20.64 -10.54 -8.57
N ALA A 3 21.16 -9.42 -8.07
CA ALA A 3 20.63 -8.82 -6.85
C ALA A 3 19.17 -8.48 -7.13
N LEU A 4 18.23 -9.20 -6.51
CA LEU A 4 16.82 -8.86 -6.58
C LEU A 4 16.66 -7.42 -6.10
N ASN A 5 16.04 -6.59 -6.92
CA ASN A 5 15.62 -5.26 -6.52
C ASN A 5 14.77 -5.41 -5.24
N ILE A 6 14.92 -4.52 -4.26
CA ILE A 6 14.21 -4.60 -2.97
C ILE A 6 12.69 -4.71 -3.18
N ASN A 7 12.15 -4.07 -4.21
CA ASN A 7 10.73 -4.15 -4.58
C ASN A 7 10.35 -5.53 -5.13
N ASP A 8 11.23 -6.20 -5.89
CA ASP A 8 10.96 -7.56 -6.40
C ASP A 8 10.91 -8.58 -5.25
N ALA A 9 11.81 -8.44 -4.27
CA ALA A 9 11.81 -9.26 -3.06
C ALA A 9 10.53 -9.06 -2.24
N ALA A 10 10.12 -7.80 -2.05
CA ALA A 10 8.89 -7.44 -1.36
C ALA A 10 7.64 -7.99 -2.06
N CYS A 11 7.51 -7.77 -3.38
CA CYS A 11 6.40 -8.30 -4.19
C CYS A 11 6.35 -9.83 -4.14
N THR A 12 7.49 -10.49 -4.26
CA THR A 12 7.58 -11.96 -4.18
C THR A 12 7.11 -12.48 -2.82
N TYR A 13 7.48 -11.82 -1.73
CA TYR A 13 7.02 -12.18 -0.40
C TYR A 13 5.50 -12.00 -0.26
N LEU A 14 4.98 -10.83 -0.63
CA LEU A 14 3.56 -10.50 -0.49
C LEU A 14 2.65 -11.40 -1.34
N LEU A 15 3.12 -11.84 -2.51
CA LEU A 15 2.39 -12.81 -3.35
C LEU A 15 2.28 -14.21 -2.72
N LYS A 16 3.19 -14.58 -1.81
CA LYS A 16 3.17 -15.87 -1.11
C LYS A 16 2.26 -15.86 0.12
N LEU A 17 1.83 -14.69 0.59
CA LEU A 17 0.96 -14.61 1.77
C LEU A 17 -0.43 -15.20 1.47
N PRO A 18 -0.99 -16.03 2.37
CA PRO A 18 -2.36 -16.50 2.23
C PRO A 18 -3.34 -15.32 2.30
N ARG A 19 -4.32 -15.29 1.39
CA ARG A 19 -5.38 -14.26 1.35
C ARG A 19 -6.68 -14.81 1.96
N PRO A 20 -7.50 -13.97 2.63
CA PRO A 20 -7.30 -12.54 2.89
C PRO A 20 -6.27 -12.31 4.01
N TYR A 21 -5.56 -11.18 3.95
CA TYR A 21 -4.65 -10.74 5.02
C TYR A 21 -5.03 -9.33 5.48
N GLN A 22 -4.70 -9.02 6.73
CA GLN A 22 -4.76 -7.66 7.23
C GLN A 22 -3.54 -6.88 6.71
N ARG A 23 -3.79 -5.65 6.23
CA ARG A 23 -2.80 -4.84 5.51
C ARG A 23 -1.59 -4.53 6.39
N ASP A 24 -1.83 -4.11 7.62
CA ASP A 24 -0.82 -3.82 8.64
C ASP A 24 0.07 -5.04 8.93
N VAL A 25 -0.55 -6.21 9.15
CA VAL A 25 0.17 -7.47 9.40
C VAL A 25 1.01 -7.88 8.19
N ALA A 26 0.50 -7.72 6.97
CA ALA A 26 1.25 -8.03 5.76
C ALA A 26 2.47 -7.10 5.58
N LEU A 27 2.31 -5.81 5.86
CA LEU A 27 3.40 -4.83 5.81
C LEU A 27 4.46 -5.10 6.87
N GLU A 28 4.06 -5.40 8.11
CA GLU A 28 4.97 -5.74 9.19
C GLU A 28 5.80 -6.98 8.83
N ARG A 29 5.14 -8.07 8.42
CA ARG A 29 5.81 -9.33 8.06
C ARG A 29 6.74 -9.18 6.86
N CYS A 30 6.32 -8.45 5.84
CA CYS A 30 7.16 -8.17 4.67
C CYS A 30 8.38 -7.32 5.07
N THR A 31 8.20 -6.31 5.92
CA THR A 31 9.29 -5.47 6.43
C THR A 31 10.30 -6.31 7.20
N SER A 32 9.86 -7.15 8.15
CA SER A 32 10.75 -8.03 8.91
C SER A 32 11.52 -8.99 8.00
N HIS A 33 10.85 -9.59 7.01
CA HIS A 33 11.49 -10.48 6.03
C HIS A 33 12.62 -9.77 5.25
N LEU A 34 12.39 -8.55 4.79
CA LEU A 34 13.39 -7.77 4.05
C LEU A 34 14.59 -7.37 4.93
N ILE A 35 14.39 -7.18 6.22
CA ILE A 35 15.48 -6.92 7.17
C ILE A 35 16.26 -8.21 7.44
N GLU A 36 15.57 -9.30 7.78
CA GLU A 36 16.18 -10.54 8.24
C GLU A 36 16.89 -11.30 7.11
N GLU A 37 16.26 -11.45 5.95
CA GLU A 37 16.76 -12.29 4.85
C GLU A 37 17.65 -11.52 3.86
N HIS A 38 17.48 -10.19 3.80
CA HIS A 38 18.18 -9.35 2.82
C HIS A 38 19.04 -8.25 3.44
N GLY A 39 19.02 -8.06 4.76
CA GLY A 39 19.89 -7.11 5.46
C GLY A 39 19.58 -5.63 5.18
N TYR A 40 18.37 -5.31 4.72
CA TYR A 40 17.97 -3.93 4.47
C TYR A 40 17.72 -3.16 5.78
N SER A 41 17.92 -1.83 5.77
CA SER A 41 17.53 -1.00 6.89
C SER A 41 16.01 -0.94 7.04
N GLN A 42 15.53 -0.71 8.27
CA GLN A 42 14.11 -0.63 8.58
C GLN A 42 13.35 0.36 7.68
N ASP A 43 13.89 1.57 7.49
CA ASP A 43 13.26 2.60 6.66
C ASP A 43 13.12 2.16 5.19
N LYS A 44 14.16 1.51 4.63
CA LYS A 44 14.15 1.02 3.25
C LYS A 44 13.20 -0.16 3.09
N ALA A 45 13.24 -1.11 4.01
CA ALA A 45 12.38 -2.28 4.01
C ALA A 45 10.90 -1.89 4.14
N SER A 46 10.59 -0.97 5.06
CA SER A 46 9.23 -0.48 5.28
C SER A 46 8.68 0.24 4.05
N LEU A 47 9.47 1.13 3.44
CA LEU A 47 9.06 1.84 2.23
C LEU A 47 8.84 0.87 1.06
N ALA A 48 9.73 -0.09 0.86
CA ALA A 48 9.60 -1.09 -0.19
C ALA A 48 8.37 -1.98 0.01
N ALA A 49 8.07 -2.40 1.25
CA ALA A 49 6.87 -3.17 1.56
C ALA A 49 5.59 -2.39 1.24
N ILE A 50 5.54 -1.09 1.57
CA ILE A 50 4.40 -0.20 1.25
C ILE A 50 4.22 -0.08 -0.26
N GLN A 51 5.30 0.17 -1.00
CA GLN A 51 5.26 0.33 -2.46
C GLN A 51 4.83 -0.96 -3.14
N ALA A 52 5.45 -2.09 -2.80
CA ALA A 52 5.11 -3.40 -3.34
C ALA A 52 3.65 -3.78 -3.08
N LEU A 53 3.14 -3.53 -1.87
CA LEU A 53 1.74 -3.80 -1.56
C LEU A 53 0.79 -2.92 -2.38
N ALA A 54 1.10 -1.63 -2.53
CA ALA A 54 0.31 -0.73 -3.37
C ALA A 54 0.32 -1.17 -4.84
N GLU A 55 1.48 -1.56 -5.39
CA GLU A 55 1.59 -2.11 -6.74
C GLU A 55 0.65 -3.32 -6.92
N LEU A 56 0.69 -4.29 -6.00
CA LEU A 56 -0.15 -5.48 -6.07
C LEU A 56 -1.65 -5.19 -5.95
N GLU A 57 -2.04 -4.20 -5.15
CA GLU A 57 -3.45 -3.78 -5.03
C GLU A 57 -3.94 -3.05 -6.29
N THR A 58 -3.07 -2.28 -6.94
CA THR A 58 -3.43 -1.55 -8.17
C THR A 58 -3.66 -2.45 -9.37
N LEU A 59 -3.18 -3.71 -9.36
CA LEU A 59 -3.43 -4.68 -10.44
C LEU A 59 -4.91 -4.86 -10.76
N ASN A 60 -5.80 -4.64 -9.79
CA ASN A 60 -7.26 -4.76 -9.97
C ASN A 60 -7.99 -3.40 -9.93
N GLN A 61 -7.26 -2.27 -9.96
CA GLN A 61 -7.84 -0.94 -9.85
C GLN A 61 -7.55 -0.12 -11.12
N PRO A 62 -8.58 0.25 -11.91
CA PRO A 62 -8.37 1.07 -13.10
C PRO A 62 -7.99 2.53 -12.78
N ALA A 63 -8.16 2.97 -11.52
CA ALA A 63 -7.69 4.26 -11.06
C ALA A 63 -6.17 4.27 -10.81
N PHE A 64 -5.49 5.37 -11.14
CA PHE A 64 -4.05 5.51 -10.92
C PHE A 64 -3.68 6.92 -10.48
N ILE A 65 -2.53 7.05 -9.80
CA ILE A 65 -1.94 8.36 -9.47
C ILE A 65 -1.24 8.91 -10.71
N ASP A 66 -1.67 10.08 -11.17
CA ASP A 66 -1.02 10.83 -12.23
C ASP A 66 0.19 11.57 -11.64
N ALA A 67 1.34 10.92 -11.69
CA ALA A 67 2.59 11.46 -11.14
C ALA A 67 3.01 12.77 -11.79
N SER A 68 2.65 12.99 -13.07
CA SER A 68 3.00 14.21 -13.82
C SER A 68 2.19 15.43 -13.38
N ALA A 69 0.95 15.21 -12.95
CA ALA A 69 0.06 16.25 -12.42
C ALA A 69 0.14 16.41 -10.89
N THR A 70 0.76 15.44 -10.21
CA THR A 70 0.95 15.45 -8.76
C THR A 70 2.11 16.35 -8.36
N THR A 71 1.98 17.03 -7.22
CA THR A 71 3.04 17.85 -6.62
C THR A 71 3.26 17.44 -5.16
N ALA A 72 4.20 18.09 -4.48
CA ALA A 72 4.42 17.91 -3.04
C ALA A 72 3.19 18.26 -2.16
N HIS A 73 2.18 18.96 -2.71
CA HIS A 73 1.03 19.45 -1.94
C HIS A 73 -0.32 18.87 -2.38
N VAL A 74 -0.39 18.25 -3.56
CA VAL A 74 -1.62 17.66 -4.09
C VAL A 74 -1.33 16.38 -4.87
N VAL A 75 -2.08 15.34 -4.59
CA VAL A 75 -2.09 14.07 -5.32
C VAL A 75 -3.27 14.07 -6.30
N ILE A 76 -2.98 13.81 -7.57
CA ILE A 76 -4.00 13.71 -8.62
C ILE A 76 -4.25 12.23 -8.93
N VAL A 77 -5.49 11.79 -8.76
CA VAL A 77 -5.94 10.44 -9.11
C VAL A 77 -6.83 10.50 -10.35
N ARG A 78 -6.44 9.76 -11.38
CA ARG A 78 -7.20 9.58 -12.62
C ARG A 78 -8.06 8.33 -12.52
N ARG A 79 -9.26 8.41 -13.08
CA ARG A 79 -10.24 7.32 -13.14
C ARG A 79 -10.84 7.31 -14.54
N PRO A 80 -10.87 6.17 -15.25
CA PRO A 80 -11.45 6.12 -16.59
C PRO A 80 -12.90 6.61 -16.59
N GLY A 81 -13.25 7.49 -17.53
CA GLY A 81 -14.61 8.03 -17.70
C GLY A 81 -15.08 9.01 -16.63
N MET A 82 -14.22 9.40 -15.67
CA MET A 82 -14.58 10.31 -14.58
C MET A 82 -13.65 11.53 -14.54
N SER A 83 -14.11 12.58 -13.87
CA SER A 83 -13.24 13.72 -13.54
C SER A 83 -12.10 13.30 -12.61
N ALA A 84 -10.93 13.92 -12.80
CA ALA A 84 -9.78 13.74 -11.93
C ALA A 84 -10.14 14.12 -10.48
N LEU A 85 -9.64 13.33 -9.54
CA LEU A 85 -9.75 13.61 -8.11
C LEU A 85 -8.45 14.27 -7.64
N ALA A 86 -8.56 15.41 -6.96
CA ALA A 86 -7.43 16.09 -6.34
C ALA A 86 -7.52 15.95 -4.82
N LEU A 87 -6.47 15.45 -4.19
CA LEU A 87 -6.38 15.27 -2.73
C LEU A 87 -5.18 16.08 -2.23
N SER A 88 -5.44 17.11 -1.43
CA SER A 88 -4.38 17.84 -0.74
C SER A 88 -3.80 17.00 0.41
N VAL A 89 -2.64 17.39 0.94
CA VAL A 89 -2.08 16.77 2.16
C VAL A 89 -3.10 16.79 3.31
N ALA A 90 -3.85 17.89 3.45
CA ALA A 90 -4.87 18.00 4.49
C ALA A 90 -6.04 17.01 4.27
N ASP A 91 -6.43 16.76 3.02
CA ASP A 91 -7.45 15.75 2.70
C ASP A 91 -6.99 14.35 3.06
N LEU A 92 -5.75 14.00 2.73
CA LEU A 92 -5.16 12.69 3.03
C LEU A 92 -5.06 12.45 4.54
N LEU A 93 -4.61 13.46 5.31
CA LEU A 93 -4.54 13.36 6.78
C LEU A 93 -5.94 13.20 7.40
N ARG A 94 -6.94 13.93 6.91
CA ARG A 94 -8.34 13.76 7.34
C ARG A 94 -8.88 12.37 7.01
N LEU A 95 -8.57 11.85 5.82
CA LEU A 95 -9.00 10.52 5.41
C LEU A 95 -8.40 9.44 6.31
N HIS A 96 -7.10 9.53 6.58
CA HIS A 96 -6.39 8.61 7.48
C HIS A 96 -6.96 8.63 8.91
N ALA A 97 -7.26 9.83 9.43
CA ALA A 97 -7.87 9.96 10.76
C ALA A 97 -9.27 9.31 10.83
N ARG A 98 -10.07 9.43 9.77
CA ARG A 98 -11.40 8.81 9.69
C ARG A 98 -11.33 7.28 9.68
N GLU A 99 -10.40 6.70 8.91
CA GLU A 99 -10.18 5.26 8.84
C GLU A 99 -9.89 4.68 10.23
N LYS A 100 -9.03 5.34 11.02
CA LYS A 100 -8.72 4.92 12.41
C LYS A 100 -9.90 5.03 13.39
N THR A 101 -10.92 5.81 13.05
CA THR A 101 -12.06 6.08 13.95
C THR A 101 -13.28 5.21 13.60
N LEU A 102 -13.28 4.53 12.45
CA LEU A 102 -14.38 3.64 12.06
C LEU A 102 -14.34 2.36 12.91
N PRO A 103 -15.45 1.99 13.59
CA PRO A 103 -15.53 0.70 14.27
C PRO A 103 -15.42 -0.43 13.24
N ALA A 104 -14.71 -1.51 13.61
CA ALA A 104 -14.61 -2.70 12.77
C ALA A 104 -16.03 -3.18 12.37
N PRO A 105 -16.23 -3.64 11.12
CA PRO A 105 -17.53 -4.15 10.71
C PRO A 105 -17.93 -5.31 11.64
N ASN A 106 -19.08 -5.17 12.30
CA ASN A 106 -19.61 -6.19 13.19
C ASN A 106 -19.89 -7.47 12.39
N ASP A 107 -19.11 -8.53 12.61
CA ASP A 107 -19.46 -9.90 12.20
C ASP A 107 -20.70 -10.35 12.98
N SER A 108 -21.88 -9.93 12.50
CA SER A 108 -23.18 -10.31 13.04
C SER A 108 -23.87 -11.26 12.08
N THR A 109 -23.35 -12.48 11.97
CA THR A 109 -24.16 -13.63 11.52
C THR A 109 -23.55 -14.93 12.02
N GLN A 110 -23.78 -15.23 13.31
CA GLN A 110 -23.94 -16.60 13.76
C GLN A 110 -25.43 -16.79 14.03
N HIS A 111 -26.12 -17.52 13.16
CA HIS A 111 -27.27 -18.37 13.48
C HIS A 111 -27.44 -19.41 12.38
#